data_AF-A0A3D1Z0B2-F1
#
_entry.id   AF-A0A3D1Z0B2-F1
#
_cell.length_a   1.000
_cell.length_b   1.000
_cell.length_c   1.000
_cell.angle_alpha   90.00
_cell.angle_beta   90.00
_cell.angle_gamma   90.00
#
_symmetry.space_group_name_H-M   'P 1'
#
loop_
_entity.id
_entity.type
_entity.pdbx_description
1 polymer ?
#
loop_
_entity_poly.entity_id
_entity_poly.type
_entity_poly.pdbx_seq_one_letter_code
_entity_poly.pdbx_strand_id
1 'polypeptide(L)'
;MEGTRQRLVLAGTAREFDADRFLAYKGSCLVIGGGIASTAILFAGRSAGHVLLALIFTVLCFFVPEIWLNQKSAARQKAIRLALPDTLDLLTISVEAGLGFDSAMQKVVRNTTGPLSEEFFRLLQEIQLGTARSDAFRNLGHRTQVNELGSFILAMLQAEVFGISIGKVLRVQATELRIKRRQRAEEMAQKAPVKIIFPLIICIFPAILVVIMGPAMIQIYESIFKSF
;
A
#
# COMPACT_ATOMS: atom_id res chain seq x y z
N MET A 1 -10.16 -8.69 17.48
CA MET A 1 -8.72 -9.01 17.51
C MET A 1 -8.23 -9.62 16.20
N GLU A 2 -9.08 -10.38 15.49
CA GLU A 2 -8.79 -10.97 14.16
C GLU A 2 -8.26 -10.00 13.09
N GLY A 3 -8.89 -8.82 12.95
CA GLY A 3 -8.50 -7.86 11.90
C GLY A 3 -7.09 -7.29 12.06
N THR A 4 -6.62 -7.10 13.30
CA THR A 4 -5.26 -6.60 13.57
C THR A 4 -4.21 -7.67 13.26
N ARG A 5 -4.50 -8.94 13.61
CA ARG A 5 -3.64 -10.08 13.31
C ARG A 5 -3.47 -10.26 11.80
N GLN A 6 -4.56 -10.14 11.05
CA GLN A 6 -4.53 -10.22 9.59
C GLN A 6 -3.66 -9.09 8.99
N ARG A 7 -3.76 -7.85 9.49
CA ARG A 7 -2.92 -6.72 9.03
C ARG A 7 -1.44 -6.91 9.36
N LEU A 8 -1.10 -7.53 10.50
CA LEU A 8 0.29 -7.84 10.86
C LEU A 8 0.91 -8.90 9.95
N VAL A 9 0.13 -9.90 9.55
CA VAL A 9 0.53 -10.91 8.56
C VAL A 9 0.80 -10.24 7.21
N LEU A 10 -0.09 -9.34 6.77
CA LEU A 10 0.08 -8.60 5.51
C LEU A 10 1.33 -7.73 5.49
N ALA A 11 1.65 -7.08 6.61
CA ALA A 11 2.86 -6.29 6.78
C ALA A 11 4.16 -7.12 6.83
N GLY A 12 4.09 -8.46 6.74
CA GLY A 12 5.25 -9.37 6.82
C GLY A 12 5.92 -9.40 8.19
N THR A 13 5.35 -8.69 9.15
CA THR A 13 5.94 -8.41 10.47
C THR A 13 5.45 -9.41 11.53
N ALA A 14 4.53 -10.31 11.17
CA ALA A 14 3.99 -11.34 12.07
C ALA A 14 5.05 -12.30 12.67
N ARG A 15 6.28 -12.35 12.13
CA ARG A 15 7.38 -13.14 12.70
C ARG A 15 8.23 -12.37 13.73
N GLU A 16 8.15 -11.04 13.75
CA GLU A 16 8.92 -10.16 14.66
C GLU A 16 8.04 -9.49 15.73
N PHE A 17 6.76 -9.28 15.44
CA PHE A 17 5.79 -8.66 16.33
C PHE A 17 4.59 -9.58 16.50
N ASP A 18 4.56 -10.26 17.65
CA ASP A 18 3.33 -10.86 18.17
C ASP A 18 2.25 -9.78 18.31
N ALA A 19 0.98 -10.15 18.16
CA ALA A 19 -0.15 -9.22 18.29
C ALA A 19 -0.09 -8.45 19.64
N ASP A 20 0.48 -9.08 20.66
CA ASP A 20 0.73 -8.53 21.99
C ASP A 20 1.77 -7.41 22.00
N ARG A 21 2.82 -7.47 21.16
CA ARG A 21 3.80 -6.38 21.03
C ARG A 21 3.25 -5.17 20.29
N PHE A 22 2.33 -5.38 19.35
CA PHE A 22 1.65 -4.26 18.68
C PHE A 22 0.66 -3.57 19.63
N LEU A 23 -0.04 -4.33 20.48
CA LEU A 23 -0.83 -3.80 21.58
C LEU A 23 0.04 -3.04 22.59
N ALA A 24 1.21 -3.58 22.95
CA ALA A 24 2.17 -2.90 23.82
C ALA A 24 2.71 -1.61 23.19
N TYR A 25 3.01 -1.60 21.90
CA TYR A 25 3.44 -0.39 21.18
C TYR A 25 2.32 0.65 21.13
N LYS A 26 1.09 0.23 20.85
CA LYS A 26 -0.10 1.10 20.90
C LYS A 26 -0.34 1.68 22.29
N GLY A 27 -0.14 0.87 23.33
CA GLY A 27 -0.16 1.29 24.73
C GLY A 27 0.93 2.31 25.06
N SER A 28 2.17 2.08 24.62
CA SER A 28 3.28 3.02 24.84
C SER A 28 3.05 4.36 24.12
N CYS A 29 2.53 4.36 22.89
CA CYS A 29 2.17 5.59 22.18
C CYS A 29 1.05 6.36 22.90
N LEU A 30 0.09 5.67 23.49
CA LEU A 30 -0.98 6.31 24.27
C LEU A 30 -0.45 6.93 25.57
N VAL A 31 0.45 6.22 26.28
CA VAL A 31 1.09 6.73 27.51
C VAL A 31 2.00 7.91 27.22
N ILE A 32 2.78 7.87 26.13
CA ILE A 32 3.66 8.97 25.71
C ILE A 32 2.82 10.16 25.24
N GLY A 33 1.80 9.94 24.42
CA GLY A 33 0.89 11.00 23.94
C GLY A 33 0.12 11.66 25.08
N GLY A 34 -0.43 10.87 26.00
CA GLY A 34 -1.08 11.36 27.21
C GLY A 34 -0.13 12.08 28.17
N GLY A 35 1.11 11.59 28.29
CA GLY A 35 2.18 12.23 29.04
C GLY A 35 2.51 13.62 28.50
N ILE A 36 2.76 13.74 27.20
CA ILE A 36 3.04 15.01 26.51
C ILE A 36 1.85 15.98 26.61
N ALA A 37 0.63 15.46 26.46
CA ALA A 37 -0.60 16.23 26.61
C ALA A 37 -0.75 16.79 28.04
N SER A 38 -0.43 15.98 29.05
CA SER A 38 -0.51 16.37 30.46
C SER A 38 0.54 17.43 30.85
N THR A 39 1.79 17.30 30.38
CA THR A 39 2.81 18.34 30.56
C THR A 39 2.47 19.60 29.79
N ALA A 40 1.94 19.50 28.57
CA ALA A 40 1.50 20.67 27.81
C ALA A 40 0.40 21.47 28.54
N ILE A 41 -0.56 20.79 29.19
CA ILE A 41 -1.60 21.44 30.01
C ILE A 41 -1.00 22.12 31.25
N LEU A 42 0.03 21.52 31.86
CA LEU A 42 0.70 22.08 33.04
C LEU A 42 1.52 23.34 32.71
N PHE A 43 2.15 23.41 31.53
CA PHE A 43 2.95 24.57 31.10
C PHE A 43 2.14 25.68 30.41
N ALA A 44 1.11 25.36 29.63
CA ALA A 44 0.31 26.33 28.85
C ALA A 44 -0.92 26.87 29.60
N GLY A 45 -1.25 26.31 30.77
CA GLY A 45 -2.38 26.72 31.60
C GLY A 45 -3.68 25.99 31.28
N ARG A 46 -4.54 25.86 32.31
CA ARG A 46 -5.81 25.10 32.27
C ARG A 46 -6.97 25.89 31.65
N SER A 47 -6.80 26.36 30.41
CA SER A 47 -7.94 26.85 29.62
C SER A 47 -8.65 25.69 28.93
N ALA A 48 -9.97 25.78 28.77
CA ALA A 48 -10.79 24.78 28.07
C ALA A 48 -10.26 24.47 26.65
N GLY A 49 -9.67 25.47 25.97
CA GLY A 49 -9.04 25.28 24.67
C GLY A 49 -7.80 24.38 24.70
N HIS A 50 -6.94 24.51 25.72
CA HIS A 50 -5.75 23.66 25.87
C HIS A 50 -6.11 22.22 26.23
N VAL A 51 -7.15 22.03 27.04
CA VAL A 51 -7.66 20.69 27.37
C VAL A 51 -8.26 20.00 26.14
N LEU A 52 -9.03 20.73 25.33
CA LEU A 52 -9.58 20.21 24.07
C LEU A 52 -8.47 19.82 23.09
N LEU A 53 -7.45 20.67 22.91
CA LEU A 53 -6.35 20.44 21.99
C LEU A 53 -5.46 19.25 22.42
N ALA A 54 -5.22 19.11 23.72
CA ALA A 54 -4.52 17.98 24.32
C ALA A 54 -5.29 16.66 24.15
N LEU A 55 -6.62 16.69 24.29
CA LEU A 55 -7.49 15.53 24.02
C LEU A 55 -7.39 15.11 22.54
N ILE A 56 -7.50 16.07 21.62
CA ILE A 56 -7.38 15.83 20.17
C ILE A 56 -6.01 15.22 19.83
N PHE A 57 -4.93 15.75 20.41
CA PHE A 57 -3.57 15.26 20.18
C PHE A 57 -3.38 13.83 20.69
N THR A 58 -3.93 13.50 21.86
CA THR A 58 -3.89 12.15 22.43
C THR A 58 -4.63 11.14 21.54
N VAL A 59 -5.80 11.54 21.04
CA VAL A 59 -6.57 10.72 20.08
C VAL A 59 -5.79 10.53 18.78
N LEU A 60 -5.17 11.57 18.23
CA LEU A 60 -4.31 11.48 17.04
C LEU A 60 -3.13 10.52 17.24
N CYS A 61 -2.43 10.60 18.38
CA CYS A 61 -1.33 9.69 18.72
C CYS A 61 -1.76 8.22 18.76
N PHE A 62 -3.01 7.92 19.10
CA PHE A 62 -3.54 6.55 19.08
C PHE A 62 -3.70 5.99 17.66
N PHE A 63 -3.94 6.85 16.65
CA PHE A 63 -4.08 6.44 15.25
C PHE A 63 -2.75 6.28 14.51
N VAL A 64 -1.68 6.93 14.96
CA VAL A 64 -0.33 6.85 14.37
C VAL A 64 0.15 5.41 14.09
N PRO A 65 0.11 4.46 15.05
CA PRO A 65 0.59 3.09 14.80
C PRO A 65 -0.25 2.33 13.76
N GLU A 66 -1.55 2.63 13.65
CA GLU A 66 -2.42 2.02 12.66
C GLU A 66 -2.12 2.54 11.25
N ILE A 67 -1.85 3.84 11.12
CA ILE A 67 -1.39 4.45 9.86
C ILE A 67 -0.05 3.85 9.43
N TRP A 68 0.91 3.73 10.36
CA TRP A 68 2.23 3.16 10.07
C TRP A 68 2.12 1.70 9.61
N LEU A 69 1.31 0.88 10.28
CA LEU A 69 1.07 -0.51 9.88
C LEU A 69 0.45 -0.61 8.49
N ASN A 70 -0.56 0.22 8.20
CA ASN A 70 -1.21 0.24 6.89
C ASN A 70 -0.24 0.66 5.79
N GLN A 71 0.60 1.67 6.04
CA GLN A 71 1.64 2.08 5.09
C GLN A 71 2.67 0.98 4.84
N LYS A 72 3.15 0.30 5.90
CA LYS A 72 4.11 -0.80 5.78
C LYS A 72 3.51 -1.98 5.00
N SER A 73 2.27 -2.35 5.29
CA SER A 73 1.52 -3.38 4.55
C SER A 73 1.36 -3.01 3.07
N ALA A 74 0.92 -1.78 2.78
CA ALA A 74 0.75 -1.30 1.42
C ALA A 74 2.08 -1.26 0.65
N ALA A 75 3.18 -0.85 1.30
CA ALA A 75 4.52 -0.83 0.71
C ALA A 75 4.99 -2.26 0.37
N ARG A 76 4.79 -3.22 1.27
CA ARG A 76 5.12 -4.63 1.03
C ARG A 76 4.30 -5.24 -0.11
N GLN A 77 2.98 -5.01 -0.11
CA GLN A 77 2.10 -5.46 -1.19
C GLN A 77 2.49 -4.86 -2.54
N LYS A 78 2.86 -3.57 -2.56
CA LYS A 78 3.36 -2.90 -3.76
C LYS A 78 4.66 -3.52 -4.24
N ALA A 79 5.61 -3.82 -3.35
CA ALA A 79 6.86 -4.47 -3.70
C ALA A 79 6.63 -5.87 -4.29
N ILE A 80 5.74 -6.68 -3.70
CA ILE A 80 5.34 -7.99 -4.22
C ILE A 80 4.76 -7.86 -5.63
N ARG A 81 3.81 -6.94 -5.81
CA ARG A 81 3.14 -6.69 -7.09
C ARG A 81 4.12 -6.27 -8.19
N LEU A 82 5.12 -5.46 -7.86
CA LEU A 82 6.13 -4.99 -8.82
C LEU A 82 7.12 -6.09 -9.20
N ALA A 83 7.49 -6.97 -8.27
CA ALA A 83 8.41 -8.08 -8.52
C ALA A 83 7.77 -9.29 -9.22
N LEU A 84 6.43 -9.42 -9.14
CA LEU A 84 5.70 -10.58 -9.66
C LEU A 84 5.92 -10.87 -11.15
N PRO A 85 5.80 -9.91 -12.09
CA PRO A 85 5.96 -10.19 -13.52
C PRO A 85 7.34 -10.79 -13.82
N ASP A 86 8.40 -10.12 -13.33
CA ASP A 86 9.79 -10.52 -13.56
C ASP A 86 10.09 -11.89 -12.95
N THR A 87 9.50 -12.19 -11.78
CA THR A 87 9.62 -13.50 -11.12
C THR A 87 8.91 -14.61 -11.91
N LEU A 88 7.72 -14.34 -12.47
CA LEU A 88 7.01 -15.30 -13.32
C LEU A 88 7.76 -15.55 -14.63
N ASP A 89 8.44 -14.55 -15.19
CA ASP A 89 9.29 -14.73 -16.37
C ASP A 89 10.44 -15.70 -16.09
N LEU A 90 11.13 -15.53 -14.96
CA LEU A 90 12.22 -16.44 -14.57
C LEU A 90 11.72 -17.87 -14.31
N LEU A 91 10.52 -18.01 -13.71
CA LEU A 91 9.86 -19.31 -13.54
C LEU A 91 9.51 -19.93 -14.90
N THR A 92 8.97 -19.14 -15.82
CA THR A 92 8.60 -19.58 -17.18
C THR A 92 9.83 -20.15 -17.89
N ILE A 93 10.93 -19.37 -17.94
CA ILE A 93 12.18 -19.80 -18.58
C ILE A 93 12.73 -21.08 -17.94
N SER A 94 12.67 -21.18 -16.60
CA SER A 94 13.16 -22.34 -15.86
C SER A 94 12.33 -23.60 -16.16
N VAL A 95 11.00 -23.48 -16.21
CA VAL A 95 10.09 -24.59 -16.53
C VAL A 95 10.19 -25.01 -18.00
N GLU A 96 10.32 -24.05 -18.91
CA GLU A 96 10.52 -24.32 -20.35
C GLU A 96 11.88 -24.97 -20.62
N ALA A 97 12.88 -24.72 -19.78
CA ALA A 97 14.17 -25.43 -19.80
C ALA A 97 14.10 -26.85 -19.21
N GLY A 98 12.90 -27.35 -18.87
CA GLY A 98 12.66 -28.72 -18.41
C GLY A 98 12.73 -28.92 -16.89
N LEU A 99 12.86 -27.85 -16.09
CA LEU A 99 12.76 -27.98 -14.63
C LEU A 99 11.31 -28.21 -14.20
N GLY A 100 11.09 -29.12 -13.25
CA GLY A 100 9.82 -29.18 -12.53
C GLY A 100 9.54 -27.86 -11.80
N PHE A 101 8.27 -27.46 -11.68
CA PHE A 101 7.89 -26.15 -11.15
C PHE A 101 8.47 -25.87 -9.75
N ASP A 102 8.48 -26.85 -8.85
CA ASP A 102 8.99 -26.65 -7.48
C ASP A 102 10.50 -26.41 -7.49
N SER A 103 11.24 -27.11 -8.36
CA SER A 103 12.67 -26.89 -8.58
C SER A 103 12.95 -25.53 -9.25
N ALA A 104 12.12 -25.13 -10.22
CA ALA A 104 12.19 -23.81 -10.84
C ALA A 104 11.95 -22.71 -9.80
N MET A 105 10.97 -22.88 -8.91
CA MET A 105 10.70 -21.94 -7.83
C MET A 105 11.84 -21.86 -6.81
N GLN A 106 12.43 -23.00 -6.42
CA GLN A 106 13.62 -22.99 -5.56
C GLN A 106 14.78 -22.22 -6.20
N LYS A 107 15.01 -22.37 -7.51
CA LYS A 107 16.05 -21.64 -8.24
C LYS A 107 15.79 -20.14 -8.25
N VAL A 108 14.55 -19.72 -8.50
CA VAL A 108 14.17 -18.31 -8.50
C VAL A 108 14.31 -17.68 -7.12
N VAL A 109 13.85 -18.37 -6.07
CA VAL A 109 13.97 -17.92 -4.67
C VAL A 109 15.44 -17.72 -4.27
N ARG A 110 16.35 -18.59 -4.69
CA ARG A 110 17.79 -18.45 -4.41
C ARG A 110 18.44 -17.26 -5.12
N ASN A 111 17.92 -16.89 -6.29
CA ASN A 111 18.51 -15.86 -7.15
C ASN A 111 17.83 -14.48 -7.02
N THR A 112 16.75 -14.38 -6.25
CA THR A 112 15.97 -13.14 -6.09
C THR A 112 15.77 -12.83 -4.63
N THR A 113 15.88 -11.54 -4.27
CA THR A 113 15.63 -11.04 -2.92
C THR A 113 14.33 -10.26 -2.83
N GLY A 114 13.77 -10.15 -1.63
CA GLY A 114 12.61 -9.31 -1.35
C GLY A 114 11.35 -10.09 -0.95
N PRO A 115 10.23 -9.39 -0.71
CA PRO A 115 9.08 -9.96 -0.02
C PRO A 115 8.37 -11.07 -0.80
N LEU A 116 8.42 -11.05 -2.13
CA LEU A 116 7.85 -12.13 -2.95
C LEU A 116 8.70 -13.41 -2.87
N SER A 117 10.03 -13.28 -2.90
CA SER A 117 10.95 -14.41 -2.76
C SER A 117 10.80 -15.09 -1.39
N GLU A 118 10.67 -14.29 -0.31
CA GLU A 118 10.39 -14.80 1.03
C GLU A 118 9.08 -15.59 1.12
N GLU A 119 8.02 -15.11 0.46
CA GLU A 119 6.72 -15.78 0.47
C GLU A 119 6.71 -17.06 -0.38
N PHE A 120 7.42 -17.09 -1.51
CA PHE A 120 7.65 -18.31 -2.28
C PHE A 120 8.53 -19.32 -1.54
N PHE A 121 9.54 -18.85 -0.80
CA PHE A 121 10.33 -19.71 0.09
C PHE A 121 9.44 -20.36 1.17
N ARG A 122 8.57 -19.58 1.81
CA ARG A 122 7.60 -20.10 2.79
C ARG A 122 6.63 -21.10 2.17
N LEU A 123 6.12 -20.83 0.96
CA LEU A 123 5.26 -21.77 0.24
C LEU A 123 5.98 -23.10 -0.01
N LEU A 124 7.24 -23.07 -0.45
CA LEU A 124 8.03 -24.29 -0.64
C LEU A 124 8.24 -25.05 0.67
N GLN A 125 8.48 -24.34 1.79
CA GLN A 125 8.59 -24.96 3.11
C GLN A 125 7.29 -25.61 3.55
N GLU A 126 6.14 -24.96 3.38
CA GLU A 126 4.83 -25.54 3.71
C GLU A 126 4.59 -26.86 2.97
N ILE A 127 4.92 -26.89 1.67
CA ILE A 127 4.80 -28.10 0.85
C ILE A 127 5.76 -29.19 1.34
N GLN A 128 7.02 -28.83 1.67
CA GLN A 128 8.00 -29.79 2.23
C GLN A 128 7.59 -30.35 3.59
N LEU A 129 6.85 -29.58 4.39
CA LEU A 129 6.29 -29.99 5.68
C LEU A 129 5.00 -30.81 5.54
N GLY A 130 4.59 -31.16 4.32
CA GLY A 130 3.44 -32.03 4.05
C GLY A 130 2.11 -31.29 3.88
N THR A 131 2.11 -29.96 3.80
CA THR A 131 0.90 -29.20 3.47
C THR A 131 0.50 -29.49 2.02
N ALA A 132 -0.79 -29.74 1.77
CA ALA A 132 -1.29 -29.91 0.41
C ALA A 132 -0.95 -28.66 -0.43
N ARG A 133 -0.44 -28.89 -1.65
CA ARG A 133 0.00 -27.83 -2.57
C ARG A 133 -1.08 -26.76 -2.76
N SER A 134 -2.32 -27.19 -2.91
CA SER A 134 -3.47 -26.31 -3.12
C SER A 134 -3.74 -25.40 -1.92
N ASP A 135 -3.51 -25.90 -0.71
CA ASP A 135 -3.68 -25.15 0.53
C ASP A 135 -2.49 -24.22 0.80
N ALA A 136 -1.26 -24.64 0.50
CA ALA A 136 -0.08 -23.78 0.56
C ALA A 136 -0.23 -22.55 -0.37
N PHE A 137 -0.77 -22.75 -1.56
CA PHE A 137 -1.11 -21.67 -2.49
C PHE A 137 -2.21 -20.75 -1.95
N ARG A 138 -3.28 -21.29 -1.34
CA ARG A 138 -4.31 -20.47 -0.68
C ARG A 138 -3.75 -19.66 0.48
N ASN A 139 -2.89 -20.27 1.31
CA ASN A 139 -2.22 -19.60 2.42
C ASN A 139 -1.37 -18.43 1.93
N LEU A 140 -0.60 -18.62 0.85
CA LEU A 140 0.16 -17.56 0.18
C LEU A 140 -0.75 -16.39 -0.22
N GLY A 141 -1.91 -16.68 -0.82
CA GLY A 141 -2.90 -15.66 -1.19
C GLY A 141 -3.42 -14.88 0.02
N HIS A 142 -3.78 -15.59 1.10
CA HIS A 142 -4.25 -14.97 2.35
C HIS A 142 -3.20 -14.09 3.02
N ARG A 143 -1.91 -14.47 2.98
CA ARG A 143 -0.82 -13.72 3.61
C ARG A 143 -0.39 -12.47 2.84
N THR A 144 -0.56 -12.46 1.53
CA THR A 144 -0.09 -11.37 0.67
C THR A 144 -1.21 -10.40 0.31
N GLN A 145 -2.42 -10.90 0.04
CA GLN A 145 -3.57 -10.14 -0.48
C GLN A 145 -3.21 -9.22 -1.65
N VAL A 146 -2.35 -9.70 -2.54
CA VAL A 146 -2.06 -9.01 -3.80
C VAL A 146 -2.94 -9.62 -4.88
N ASN A 147 -3.85 -8.83 -5.44
CA ASN A 147 -4.83 -9.30 -6.43
C ASN A 147 -4.20 -10.07 -7.59
N GLU A 148 -3.09 -9.55 -8.13
CA GLU A 148 -2.35 -10.18 -9.23
C GLU A 148 -1.77 -11.54 -8.86
N LEU A 149 -1.24 -11.65 -7.64
CA LEU A 149 -0.74 -12.92 -7.12
C LEU A 149 -1.89 -13.89 -6.89
N GLY A 150 -3.04 -13.41 -6.41
CA GLY A 150 -4.26 -14.20 -6.27
C GLY A 150 -4.76 -14.76 -7.61
N SER A 151 -4.78 -13.95 -8.67
CA SER A 151 -5.13 -14.42 -10.03
C SER A 151 -4.16 -15.49 -10.54
N PHE A 152 -2.85 -15.30 -10.32
CA PHE A 152 -1.84 -16.30 -10.65
C PHE A 152 -2.05 -17.61 -9.88
N ILE A 153 -2.28 -17.53 -8.57
CA ILE A 153 -2.55 -18.70 -7.71
C ILE A 153 -3.76 -19.48 -8.23
N LEU A 154 -4.86 -18.80 -8.51
CA LEU A 154 -6.07 -19.45 -9.03
C LEU A 154 -5.82 -20.14 -10.36
N ALA A 155 -5.08 -19.49 -11.28
CA ALA A 155 -4.71 -20.08 -12.56
C ALA A 155 -3.83 -21.32 -12.39
N MET A 156 -2.90 -21.31 -11.43
CA MET A 156 -2.06 -22.47 -11.11
C MET A 156 -2.86 -23.65 -10.54
N LEU A 157 -3.77 -23.38 -9.60
CA LEU A 157 -4.65 -24.41 -9.04
C LEU A 157 -5.56 -25.01 -10.11
N GLN A 158 -6.07 -24.17 -11.01
CA GLN A 158 -6.87 -24.62 -12.14
C GLN A 158 -6.03 -25.49 -13.10
N ALA A 159 -4.80 -25.09 -13.39
CA ALA A 159 -3.91 -25.85 -14.26
C ALA A 159 -3.66 -27.26 -13.74
N GLU A 160 -3.48 -27.40 -12.43
CA GLU A 160 -3.26 -28.69 -11.77
C GLU A 160 -4.49 -29.60 -11.89
N VAL A 161 -5.69 -29.08 -11.65
CA VAL A 161 -6.94 -29.85 -11.74
C VAL A 161 -7.23 -30.30 -13.18
N PHE A 162 -7.00 -29.43 -14.17
CA PHE A 162 -7.31 -29.71 -15.58
C PHE A 162 -6.12 -30.27 -16.38
N GLY A 163 -4.97 -30.53 -15.73
CA GLY A 163 -3.77 -31.05 -16.39
C GLY A 163 -3.17 -30.11 -17.45
N ILE A 164 -3.39 -28.80 -17.33
CA ILE A 164 -2.87 -27.80 -18.27
C ILE A 164 -1.37 -27.63 -18.01
N SER A 165 -0.57 -27.45 -19.07
CA SER A 165 0.87 -27.24 -18.91
C SER A 165 1.18 -25.98 -18.10
N ILE A 166 1.94 -26.16 -17.01
CA ILE A 166 2.31 -25.09 -16.08
C ILE A 166 3.09 -23.97 -16.79
N GLY A 167 3.97 -24.32 -17.73
CA GLY A 167 4.71 -23.34 -18.53
C GLY A 167 3.79 -22.42 -19.35
N LYS A 168 2.70 -22.96 -19.93
CA LYS A 168 1.72 -22.16 -20.67
C LYS A 168 1.00 -21.18 -19.74
N VAL A 169 0.62 -21.62 -18.55
CA VAL A 169 -0.05 -20.77 -17.56
C VAL A 169 0.87 -19.66 -17.08
N LEU A 170 2.12 -19.98 -16.74
CA LEU A 170 3.13 -19.00 -16.36
C LEU A 170 3.34 -17.93 -17.44
N ARG A 171 3.49 -18.34 -18.71
CA ARG A 171 3.68 -17.43 -19.85
C ARG A 171 2.49 -16.49 -20.06
N VAL A 172 1.26 -17.01 -19.99
CA VAL A 172 0.04 -16.20 -20.11
C VAL A 172 -0.05 -15.20 -18.95
N GLN A 173 0.18 -15.64 -17.72
CA GLN A 173 0.13 -14.78 -16.53
C GLN A 173 1.23 -13.72 -16.55
N ALA A 174 2.46 -14.05 -16.94
CA ALA A 174 3.54 -13.08 -17.06
C ALA A 174 3.22 -11.97 -18.11
N THR A 175 2.63 -12.36 -19.24
CA THR A 175 2.20 -11.43 -20.29
C THR A 175 1.09 -10.51 -19.81
N GLU A 176 0.05 -11.07 -19.17
CA GLU A 176 -1.05 -10.32 -18.54
C GLU A 176 -0.53 -9.26 -17.55
N LEU A 177 0.43 -9.64 -16.70
CA LEU A 177 0.99 -8.74 -15.70
C LEU A 177 1.81 -7.61 -16.32
N ARG A 178 2.55 -7.88 -17.40
CA ARG A 178 3.26 -6.84 -18.17
C ARG A 178 2.30 -5.85 -18.80
N ILE A 179 1.20 -6.33 -19.39
CA ILE A 179 0.14 -5.47 -19.94
C ILE A 179 -0.45 -4.58 -18.83
N LYS A 180 -0.81 -5.16 -17.68
CA LYS A 180 -1.32 -4.39 -16.53
C LYS A 180 -0.31 -3.37 -16.01
N ARG A 181 0.99 -3.70 -15.98
CA ARG A 181 2.06 -2.77 -15.59
C ARG A 181 2.11 -1.58 -16.54
N ARG A 182 1.98 -1.81 -17.85
CA ARG A 182 1.93 -0.75 -18.87
C ARG A 182 0.67 0.11 -18.74
N GLN A 183 -0.50 -0.50 -18.61
CA GLN A 183 -1.78 0.21 -18.43
C GLN A 183 -1.74 1.14 -17.22
N ARG A 184 -1.13 0.71 -16.10
CA ARG A 184 -0.98 1.58 -14.92
C ARG A 184 -0.05 2.75 -15.16
N ALA A 185 1.03 2.55 -15.90
CA ALA A 185 1.91 3.65 -16.28
C ALA A 185 1.14 4.67 -17.16
N GLU A 186 0.33 4.17 -18.09
CA GLU A 186 -0.53 5.00 -18.93
C GLU A 186 -1.62 5.72 -18.11
N GLU A 187 -2.29 5.04 -17.18
CA GLU A 187 -3.26 5.66 -16.27
C GLU A 187 -2.63 6.76 -15.39
N MET A 188 -1.41 6.53 -14.88
CA MET A 188 -0.68 7.53 -14.10
C MET A 188 -0.32 8.75 -14.97
N ALA A 189 0.05 8.53 -16.24
CA ALA A 189 0.28 9.60 -17.19
C ALA A 189 -1.01 10.39 -17.50
N GLN A 190 -2.14 9.71 -17.67
CA GLN A 190 -3.44 10.35 -17.96
C GLN A 190 -4.02 11.13 -16.76
N LYS A 191 -3.61 10.80 -15.53
CA LYS A 191 -3.98 11.56 -14.31
C LYS A 191 -3.11 12.80 -14.10
N ALA A 192 -1.99 12.93 -14.79
CA ALA A 192 -1.08 14.08 -14.63
C ALA A 192 -1.69 15.42 -15.13
N PRO A 193 -2.38 15.50 -16.29
CA PRO A 193 -3.01 16.74 -16.76
C PRO A 193 -4.05 17.30 -15.78
N VAL A 194 -4.88 16.44 -15.18
CA VAL A 194 -5.94 16.87 -14.25
C VAL A 194 -5.36 17.54 -13.00
N LYS A 195 -4.18 17.11 -12.53
CA LYS A 195 -3.50 17.73 -11.38
C LYS A 195 -2.92 19.11 -11.69
N ILE A 196 -2.62 19.44 -12.96
CA ILE A 196 -2.08 20.74 -13.37
C ILE A 196 -3.20 21.80 -13.45
N ILE A 197 -4.45 21.38 -13.71
CA ILE A 197 -5.61 22.29 -13.76
C ILE A 197 -5.87 22.93 -12.39
N PHE A 198 -5.65 22.21 -11.29
CA PHE A 198 -5.97 22.72 -9.95
C PHE A 198 -5.11 23.95 -9.54
N PRO A 199 -3.76 23.93 -9.62
CA PRO A 199 -2.95 25.12 -9.44
C PRO A 199 -3.27 26.23 -10.45
N LEU A 200 -3.57 25.85 -11.70
CA LEU A 200 -3.88 26.81 -12.76
C LEU A 200 -5.14 27.62 -12.42
N ILE A 201 -6.21 26.98 -11.97
CA ILE A 201 -7.42 27.67 -11.53
C ILE A 201 -7.13 28.54 -10.30
N ILE A 202 -6.43 28.01 -9.29
CA ILE A 202 -6.14 28.76 -8.06
C ILE A 202 -5.24 29.98 -8.30
N CYS A 203 -4.34 29.96 -9.27
CA CYS A 203 -3.46 31.10 -9.55
C CYS A 203 -4.06 32.07 -10.58
N ILE A 204 -4.67 31.57 -11.65
CA ILE A 204 -5.16 32.42 -12.75
C ILE A 204 -6.51 33.04 -12.41
N PHE A 205 -7.44 32.32 -11.77
CA PHE A 205 -8.77 32.83 -11.49
C PHE A 205 -8.76 34.06 -10.55
N PRO A 206 -7.99 34.08 -9.44
CA PRO A 206 -7.89 35.28 -8.60
C PRO A 206 -7.18 36.43 -9.32
N ALA A 207 -6.17 36.13 -10.14
CA ALA A 207 -5.47 37.17 -10.92
C ALA A 207 -6.42 37.86 -11.91
N ILE A 208 -7.26 37.10 -12.62
CA ILE A 208 -8.28 37.65 -13.51
C ILE A 208 -9.30 38.49 -12.73
N LEU A 209 -9.76 38.02 -11.56
CA LEU A 209 -10.68 38.77 -10.69
C LEU A 209 -10.08 40.12 -10.26
N VAL A 210 -8.80 40.15 -9.87
CA VAL A 210 -8.10 41.38 -9.48
C VAL A 210 -7.97 42.34 -10.66
N VAL A 211 -7.64 41.85 -11.86
CA VAL A 211 -7.48 42.69 -13.06
C VAL A 211 -8.82 43.28 -13.52
N ILE A 212 -9.91 42.52 -13.46
CA ILE A 212 -11.23 43.00 -13.90
C ILE A 212 -11.90 43.87 -12.82
N MET A 213 -11.93 43.42 -11.56
CA MET A 213 -12.60 44.17 -10.49
C MET A 213 -11.78 45.36 -9.98
N GLY A 214 -10.45 45.33 -10.09
CA GLY A 214 -9.57 46.42 -9.66
C GLY A 214 -10.00 47.80 -10.17
N PRO A 215 -10.08 48.03 -11.49
CA PRO A 215 -10.50 49.32 -12.04
C PRO A 215 -11.97 49.63 -11.75
N ALA A 216 -12.85 48.63 -11.76
CA ALA A 216 -14.27 48.82 -11.44
C ALA A 216 -14.48 49.33 -10.00
N MET A 217 -13.73 48.79 -9.04
CA MET A 217 -13.77 49.25 -7.64
C MET A 217 -13.23 50.68 -7.49
N ILE A 218 -12.17 51.04 -8.23
CA ILE A 218 -11.63 52.41 -8.24
C ILE A 218 -12.65 53.40 -8.82
N GLN A 219 -13.31 53.04 -9.93
CA GLN A 219 -14.35 53.88 -10.54
C GLN A 219 -15.58 54.06 -9.63
N ILE A 220 -16.00 53.01 -8.92
CA ILE A 220 -17.10 53.09 -7.95
C ILE A 220 -16.71 53.98 -6.77
N TYR A 221 -15.48 53.86 -6.26
CA TYR A 221 -15.01 54.69 -5.16
C TYR A 221 -14.93 56.18 -5.55
N GLU A 222 -14.40 56.49 -6.74
CA GLU A 222 -14.34 57.87 -7.23
C GLU A 222 -15.74 58.47 -7.47
N SER A 223 -16.69 57.71 -8.01
CA SER A 223 -18.04 58.21 -8.27
C SER A 223 -18.84 58.46 -6.98
N ILE A 224 -18.64 57.65 -5.94
CA ILE A 224 -19.29 57.85 -4.64
C ILE A 224 -18.65 59.01 -3.87
N PHE A 225 -17.31 59.10 -3.83
CA PHE A 225 -16.62 60.11 -3.01
C PHE A 225 -16.62 61.51 -3.63
N LYS A 226 -16.72 61.62 -4.96
CA LYS A 226 -16.80 62.89 -5.69
C LYS A 226 -18.22 63.46 -5.76
N SER A 227 -19.22 62.66 -5.38
CA SER A 227 -20.63 63.04 -5.28
C SER A 227 -21.04 63.51 -3.88
N PHE A 228 -20.13 63.46 -2.91
CA PHE A 228 -20.26 64.06 -1.57
C PHE A 228 -19.43 65.34 -1.49
#